data_AF-A0AAE0BPW9-F1
#
_entry.id   AF-A0AAE0BPW9-F1
#
_cell.length_a   1.000
_cell.length_b   1.000
_cell.length_c   1.000
_cell.angle_alpha   90.00
_cell.angle_beta   90.00
_cell.angle_gamma   90.00
#
_symmetry.space_group_name_H-M   'P 1'
#
loop_
_entity.id
_entity.type
_entity.pdbx_description
1 polymer ?
#
loop_
_entity_poly.entity_id
_entity_poly.type
_entity_poly.pdbx_seq_one_letter_code
_entity_poly.pdbx_strand_id
1 'polypeptide(L)'
;MSVSADSGLLNDLYGHPLTCDSLSTLLDEAGGSVSAFELVPGSERRWPQSHSAKLRVCQGDIARTIFLKKVEAAGATSDKPPATLRRDMLSNRCEARFYREFAPVLRARGVHLIEALAVVEQLSELDLAGGKRDGQRGGGVLLLLESAEGFDQASPLTRAQAQCALAGLAQLHAAAWEDRALLRQAAIRLHEGGGTWWALRQRGTEEMTRMHTIWPRFLSAFAEMAPEVTSRPSITSLPERLARLAPWIATELTAAVEAPFATMVHGDPKAANIFLPRRAGDGGGTAVPVDFQWVGLGFGMSDVAYHLSHAVLPDALEAGGGEAELVAGYCAALRSRLPTAAAAAYTDEVATYHYRLALADYARLVLSRFVTDAAPAAFAANDTGPRAANVGVIYRNSHAAVRFVERVDEALSHLELGSPSALR
;
A
#
# COMPACT_ATOMS: atom_id res chain seq x y z
N MET A 1 -16.64 -1.18 -34.69
CA MET A 1 -17.50 -2.08 -33.90
C MET A 1 -17.78 -1.38 -32.59
N SER A 2 -19.03 -1.04 -32.30
CA SER A 2 -19.41 -0.27 -31.11
C SER A 2 -19.24 -1.13 -29.86
N VAL A 3 -18.34 -0.72 -28.97
CA VAL A 3 -18.34 -1.20 -27.57
C VAL A 3 -19.70 -0.87 -26.98
N SER A 4 -20.36 -1.85 -26.36
CA SER A 4 -21.60 -1.65 -25.61
C SER A 4 -21.45 -0.43 -24.69
N ALA A 5 -22.26 0.61 -24.93
CA ALA A 5 -22.24 1.90 -24.24
C ALA A 5 -22.67 1.82 -22.76
N ASP A 6 -22.86 0.61 -22.23
CA ASP A 6 -23.54 0.37 -20.96
C ASP A 6 -22.58 0.25 -19.76
N SER A 7 -21.29 0.51 -19.94
CA SER A 7 -20.31 0.32 -18.86
C SER A 7 -20.21 1.48 -17.88
N GLY A 8 -20.70 2.67 -18.23
CA GLY A 8 -20.48 3.90 -17.47
C GLY A 8 -19.01 4.31 -17.33
N LEU A 9 -18.05 3.39 -17.51
CA LEU A 9 -16.62 3.59 -17.38
C LEU A 9 -16.07 4.60 -18.38
N LEU A 10 -16.62 4.57 -19.60
CA LEU A 10 -16.29 5.50 -20.67
C LEU A 10 -17.08 6.81 -20.56
N ASN A 11 -17.63 7.14 -19.41
CA ASN A 11 -18.14 8.47 -19.11
C ASN A 11 -17.15 9.21 -18.19
N ASP A 12 -17.06 10.52 -18.34
CA ASP A 12 -16.37 11.41 -17.40
C ASP A 12 -17.06 11.42 -16.02
N LEU A 13 -16.55 12.23 -15.10
CA LEU A 13 -17.10 12.34 -13.74
C LEU A 13 -18.48 13.04 -13.69
N TYR A 14 -18.92 13.66 -14.79
CA TYR A 14 -20.23 14.28 -14.95
C TYR A 14 -21.25 13.35 -15.61
N GLY A 15 -20.84 12.14 -15.99
CA GLY A 15 -21.68 11.18 -16.71
C GLY A 15 -21.77 11.43 -18.21
N HIS A 16 -20.99 12.36 -18.77
CA HIS A 16 -20.90 12.55 -20.21
C HIS A 16 -19.96 11.53 -20.84
N PRO A 17 -20.28 10.94 -22.01
CA PRO A 17 -19.37 10.04 -22.70
C PRO A 17 -18.01 10.70 -22.98
N LEU A 18 -16.94 9.96 -22.74
CA LEU A 18 -15.60 10.32 -23.20
C LEU A 18 -15.61 10.33 -24.73
N THR A 19 -15.10 11.41 -25.31
CA THR A 19 -14.95 11.61 -26.75
C THR A 19 -13.47 11.76 -27.07
N CYS A 20 -13.13 11.69 -28.36
CA CYS A 20 -11.80 12.04 -28.82
C CYS A 20 -11.41 13.46 -28.38
N ASP A 21 -12.35 14.42 -28.44
CA ASP A 21 -12.10 15.81 -28.03
C ASP A 21 -11.87 15.93 -26.52
N SER A 22 -12.67 15.24 -25.69
CA SER A 22 -12.49 15.28 -24.24
C SER A 22 -11.20 14.59 -23.80
N LEU A 23 -10.83 13.46 -24.42
CA LEU A 23 -9.53 12.82 -24.19
C LEU A 23 -8.36 13.67 -24.69
N SER A 24 -8.51 14.37 -25.82
CA SER A 24 -7.49 15.32 -26.31
C SER A 24 -7.27 16.43 -25.29
N THR A 25 -8.35 16.97 -24.74
CA THR A 25 -8.30 18.02 -23.70
C THR A 25 -7.65 17.50 -22.42
N LEU A 26 -7.95 16.26 -22.03
CA LEU A 26 -7.40 15.66 -20.81
C LEU A 26 -5.91 15.33 -20.91
N LEU A 27 -5.47 14.81 -22.05
CA LEU A 27 -4.10 14.37 -22.24
C LEU A 27 -3.13 15.52 -22.49
N ASP A 28 -3.62 16.73 -22.82
CA ASP A 28 -2.91 18.02 -23.00
C ASP A 28 -1.41 17.91 -23.33
N GLU A 29 -1.08 17.03 -24.27
CA GLU A 29 0.28 16.77 -24.70
C GLU A 29 0.52 17.51 -26.02
N ALA A 30 1.72 18.06 -26.16
CA ALA A 30 2.20 18.78 -27.35
C ALA A 30 2.20 17.95 -28.67
N GLY A 31 1.65 16.72 -28.66
CA GLY A 31 1.71 15.71 -29.72
C GLY A 31 0.44 15.48 -30.54
N GLY A 32 -0.60 16.31 -30.39
CA GLY A 32 -1.76 16.35 -31.29
C GLY A 32 -3.06 15.72 -30.76
N SER A 33 -4.17 16.01 -31.45
CA SER A 33 -5.51 15.56 -31.08
C SER A 33 -5.65 14.05 -31.18
N VAL A 34 -6.34 13.46 -30.19
CA VAL A 34 -6.78 12.06 -30.22
C VAL A 34 -7.72 11.89 -31.42
N SER A 35 -7.37 10.99 -32.34
CA SER A 35 -8.17 10.70 -33.54
C SER A 35 -9.14 9.54 -33.30
N ALA A 36 -8.74 8.59 -32.46
CA ALA A 36 -9.54 7.43 -32.09
C ALA A 36 -9.10 6.89 -30.73
N PHE A 37 -10.01 6.22 -30.02
CA PHE A 37 -9.65 5.37 -28.90
C PHE A 37 -10.58 4.16 -28.81
N GLU A 38 -10.10 3.07 -28.22
CA GLU A 38 -10.89 1.87 -27.98
C GLU A 38 -10.54 1.22 -26.64
N LEU A 39 -11.52 0.56 -26.02
CA LEU A 39 -11.33 -0.26 -24.84
C LEU A 39 -10.55 -1.53 -25.24
N VAL A 40 -9.45 -1.82 -24.54
CA VAL A 40 -8.73 -3.08 -24.76
C VAL A 40 -9.58 -4.24 -24.25
N PRO A 41 -9.93 -5.23 -25.09
CA PRO A 41 -10.82 -6.33 -24.71
C PRO A 41 -10.34 -7.09 -23.46
N GLY A 42 -11.25 -7.37 -22.53
CA GLY A 42 -10.96 -8.12 -21.30
C GLY A 42 -10.17 -7.37 -20.22
N SER A 43 -9.79 -6.11 -20.47
CA SER A 43 -9.03 -5.30 -19.50
C SER A 43 -9.90 -4.64 -18.43
N GLU A 44 -11.22 -4.58 -18.63
CA GLU A 44 -12.14 -3.95 -17.69
C GLU A 44 -12.16 -4.70 -16.34
N ARG A 45 -12.06 -3.93 -15.26
CA ARG A 45 -12.19 -4.40 -13.88
C ARG A 45 -13.12 -3.48 -13.13
N ARG A 46 -14.25 -4.03 -12.66
CA ARG A 46 -15.19 -3.32 -11.81
C ARG A 46 -15.03 -3.76 -10.37
N TRP A 47 -14.61 -2.83 -9.53
CA TRP A 47 -14.63 -2.97 -8.08
C TRP A 47 -15.73 -2.09 -7.50
N PRO A 48 -16.24 -2.39 -6.29
CA PRO A 48 -17.36 -1.66 -5.69
C PRO A 48 -17.24 -0.12 -5.63
N GLN A 49 -16.02 0.42 -5.79
CA GLN A 49 -15.74 1.86 -5.75
C GLN A 49 -14.72 2.32 -6.78
N SER A 50 -14.15 1.41 -7.57
CA SER A 50 -13.13 1.77 -8.55
C SER A 50 -13.31 0.92 -9.79
N HIS A 51 -13.49 1.57 -10.91
CA HIS A 51 -13.55 0.93 -12.20
C HIS A 51 -12.26 1.26 -12.94
N SER A 52 -11.68 0.26 -13.61
CA SER A 52 -10.46 0.47 -14.37
C SER A 52 -10.47 -0.31 -15.68
N ALA A 53 -9.70 0.18 -16.64
CA ALA A 53 -9.51 -0.48 -17.92
C ALA A 53 -8.24 0.00 -18.60
N LYS A 54 -7.80 -0.73 -19.62
CA LYS A 54 -6.81 -0.23 -20.58
C LYS A 54 -7.54 0.36 -21.79
N LEU A 55 -7.08 1.53 -22.25
CA LEU A 55 -7.53 2.15 -23.50
C LEU A 55 -6.38 2.15 -24.50
N ARG A 56 -6.64 1.80 -25.75
CA ARG A 56 -5.74 2.10 -26.87
C ARG A 56 -6.15 3.45 -27.43
N VAL A 57 -5.24 4.40 -27.44
CA VAL A 57 -5.46 5.79 -27.87
C VAL A 57 -4.54 6.09 -29.04
N CYS A 58 -5.10 6.67 -30.10
CA CYS A 58 -4.38 7.11 -31.29
C CYS A 58 -4.29 8.64 -31.31
N GLN A 59 -3.08 9.20 -31.36
CA GLN A 59 -2.79 10.63 -31.52
C GLN A 59 -1.89 10.81 -32.75
N GLY A 60 -2.44 11.35 -33.83
CA GLY A 60 -1.80 11.30 -35.14
C GLY A 60 -1.52 9.85 -35.58
N ASP A 61 -0.27 9.56 -35.93
CA ASP A 61 0.20 8.22 -36.33
C ASP A 61 0.65 7.34 -35.15
N ILE A 62 0.59 7.86 -33.91
CA ILE A 62 1.07 7.16 -32.72
C ILE A 62 -0.12 6.50 -32.02
N ALA A 63 -0.07 5.17 -31.87
CA ALA A 63 -0.99 4.41 -31.04
C ALA A 63 -0.29 3.98 -29.75
N ARG A 64 -0.88 4.30 -28.58
CA ARG A 64 -0.38 3.88 -27.27
C ARG A 64 -1.48 3.30 -26.40
N THR A 65 -1.09 2.47 -25.43
CA THR A 65 -2.00 1.95 -24.41
C THR A 65 -1.85 2.75 -23.13
N ILE A 66 -2.97 3.24 -22.61
CA ILE A 66 -3.06 3.96 -21.33
C ILE A 66 -3.94 3.18 -20.36
N PHE A 67 -3.74 3.38 -19.07
CA PHE A 67 -4.56 2.82 -18.01
C PHE A 67 -5.50 3.89 -17.46
N LEU A 68 -6.80 3.61 -17.47
CA LEU A 68 -7.84 4.46 -16.91
C LEU A 68 -8.27 3.87 -15.56
N LYS A 69 -8.25 4.68 -14.50
CA LYS A 69 -8.87 4.38 -13.20
C LYS A 69 -9.90 5.47 -12.90
N LYS A 70 -11.15 5.06 -12.68
CA LYS A 70 -12.26 5.95 -12.34
C LYS A 70 -12.89 5.53 -11.02
N VAL A 71 -13.19 6.52 -10.18
CA VAL A 71 -13.83 6.37 -8.87
C VAL A 71 -14.95 7.37 -8.78
N GLU A 72 -16.18 6.90 -8.58
CA GLU A 72 -17.38 7.74 -8.54
C GLU A 72 -18.02 7.67 -7.17
N ALA A 73 -18.29 8.83 -6.56
CA ALA A 73 -18.95 8.90 -5.26
C ALA A 73 -20.38 8.36 -5.30
N ALA A 74 -21.10 8.60 -6.42
CA ALA A 74 -22.47 8.12 -6.63
C ALA A 74 -22.55 6.60 -6.91
N GLY A 75 -21.46 5.99 -7.39
CA GLY A 75 -21.38 4.55 -7.69
C GLY A 75 -20.99 3.67 -6.50
N ALA A 76 -20.56 4.27 -5.39
CA ALA A 76 -20.26 3.53 -4.18
C ALA A 76 -21.59 3.05 -3.55
N THR A 77 -21.85 1.76 -3.67
CA THR A 77 -23.02 1.03 -3.16
C THR A 77 -23.63 1.61 -1.86
N SER A 78 -24.95 1.74 -1.84
CA SER A 78 -25.78 2.33 -0.77
C SER A 78 -25.62 1.75 0.64
N ASP A 79 -24.89 0.63 0.78
CA ASP A 79 -24.90 -0.18 2.01
C ASP A 79 -23.66 0.08 2.89
N LYS A 80 -22.69 0.87 2.41
CA LYS A 80 -21.51 1.23 3.21
C LYS A 80 -21.87 2.34 4.21
N PRO A 81 -21.41 2.24 5.47
CA PRO A 81 -21.54 3.35 6.42
C PRO A 81 -20.90 4.63 5.88
N PRO A 82 -21.49 5.83 6.08
CA PRO A 82 -20.98 7.09 5.54
C PRO A 82 -19.49 7.35 5.86
N ALA A 83 -19.04 6.99 7.07
CA ALA A 83 -17.64 7.11 7.47
C ALA A 83 -16.69 6.24 6.62
N THR A 84 -17.12 5.05 6.21
CA THR A 84 -16.34 4.16 5.34
C THR A 84 -16.26 4.75 3.93
N LEU A 85 -17.39 5.20 3.38
CA LEU A 85 -17.41 5.86 2.08
C LEU A 85 -16.50 7.09 2.06
N ARG A 86 -16.58 7.93 3.11
CA ARG A 86 -15.73 9.10 3.26
C ARG A 86 -14.24 8.75 3.23
N ARG A 87 -13.84 7.75 4.02
CA ARG A 87 -12.45 7.29 4.05
C ARG A 87 -12.00 6.82 2.66
N ASP A 88 -12.81 6.01 1.98
CA ASP A 88 -12.48 5.47 0.66
C ASP A 88 -12.38 6.59 -0.41
N MET A 89 -13.22 7.64 -0.35
CA MET A 89 -13.08 8.81 -1.24
C MET A 89 -11.83 9.64 -0.93
N LEU A 90 -11.50 9.82 0.35
CA LEU A 90 -10.31 10.56 0.76
C LEU A 90 -9.01 9.83 0.38
N SER A 91 -8.99 8.49 0.40
CA SER A 91 -7.82 7.73 -0.05
C SER A 91 -7.60 7.85 -1.57
N ASN A 92 -8.66 7.86 -2.37
CA ASN A 92 -8.55 8.12 -3.82
C ASN A 92 -8.14 9.56 -4.13
N ARG A 93 -8.58 10.55 -3.33
CA ARG A 93 -8.04 11.91 -3.40
C ARG A 93 -6.55 11.95 -3.12
N CYS A 94 -6.08 11.18 -2.14
CA CYS A 94 -4.66 11.08 -1.79
C CYS A 94 -3.85 10.59 -2.99
N GLU A 95 -4.30 9.51 -3.65
CA GLU A 95 -3.66 8.99 -4.86
C GLU A 95 -3.63 10.01 -6.01
N ALA A 96 -4.76 10.71 -6.26
CA ALA A 96 -4.82 11.75 -7.28
C ALA A 96 -3.83 12.89 -7.01
N ARG A 97 -3.75 13.35 -5.76
CA ARG A 97 -2.79 14.38 -5.35
C ARG A 97 -1.36 13.89 -5.45
N PHE A 98 -1.08 12.64 -5.10
CA PHE A 98 0.25 12.05 -5.26
C PHE A 98 0.71 12.13 -6.72
N TYR A 99 -0.10 11.61 -7.65
CA TYR A 99 0.25 11.62 -9.07
C TYR A 99 0.39 13.03 -9.64
N ARG A 100 -0.46 13.98 -9.22
CA ARG A 100 -0.42 15.35 -9.71
C ARG A 100 0.72 16.19 -9.12
N GLU A 101 0.99 16.03 -7.82
CA GLU A 101 1.81 16.99 -7.05
C GLU A 101 3.18 16.42 -6.64
N PHE A 102 3.32 15.09 -6.51
CA PHE A 102 4.51 14.45 -5.93
C PHE A 102 5.24 13.53 -6.90
N ALA A 103 4.52 12.72 -7.68
CA ALA A 103 5.12 11.80 -8.64
C ALA A 103 6.07 12.49 -9.64
N PRO A 104 5.78 13.70 -10.19
CA PRO A 104 6.73 14.40 -11.06
C PRO A 104 8.04 14.75 -10.36
N VAL A 105 7.96 15.21 -9.10
CA VAL A 105 9.14 15.56 -8.28
C VAL A 105 9.97 14.32 -7.98
N LEU A 106 9.34 13.20 -7.63
CA LEU A 106 10.01 11.94 -7.34
C LEU A 106 10.63 11.31 -8.60
N ARG A 107 9.94 11.36 -9.74
CA ARG A 107 10.48 10.93 -11.05
C ARG A 107 11.70 11.76 -11.44
N ALA A 108 11.67 13.08 -11.24
CA ALA A 108 12.83 13.94 -11.48
C ALA A 108 14.04 13.61 -10.58
N ARG A 109 13.80 12.92 -9.45
CA ARG A 109 14.84 12.39 -8.54
C ARG A 109 15.23 10.94 -8.86
N GLY A 110 14.75 10.38 -9.97
CA GLY A 110 15.11 9.04 -10.44
C GLY A 110 14.27 7.90 -9.87
N VAL A 111 13.14 8.18 -9.21
CA VAL A 111 12.21 7.11 -8.80
C VAL A 111 11.42 6.63 -10.02
N HIS A 112 11.43 5.32 -10.25
CA HIS A 112 10.61 4.71 -11.30
C HIS A 112 9.15 4.62 -10.85
N LEU A 113 8.30 5.53 -11.35
CA LEU A 113 6.87 5.60 -11.08
C LEU A 113 6.11 5.64 -12.40
N ILE A 114 4.88 5.13 -12.41
CA ILE A 114 3.95 5.30 -13.51
C ILE A 114 3.63 6.79 -13.71
N GLU A 115 3.73 7.27 -14.95
CA GLU A 115 3.35 8.61 -15.36
C GLU A 115 1.84 8.79 -15.31
N ALA A 116 1.40 9.90 -14.71
CA ALA A 116 0.03 10.35 -14.83
C ALA A 116 -0.09 11.30 -16.02
N LEU A 117 -0.76 10.84 -17.07
CA LEU A 117 -1.04 11.60 -18.28
C LEU A 117 -2.15 12.62 -18.03
N ALA A 118 -3.12 12.27 -17.18
CA ALA A 118 -4.16 13.19 -16.73
C ALA A 118 -4.66 12.81 -15.33
N VAL A 119 -4.96 13.82 -14.52
CA VAL A 119 -5.56 13.67 -13.19
C VAL A 119 -6.73 14.64 -13.05
N VAL A 120 -7.95 14.12 -12.92
CA VAL A 120 -9.15 14.89 -12.61
C VAL A 120 -9.64 14.49 -11.22
N GLU A 121 -9.75 15.47 -10.32
CA GLU A 121 -10.28 15.29 -8.96
C GLU A 121 -11.41 16.28 -8.72
N GLN A 122 -12.60 15.78 -8.44
CA GLN A 122 -13.80 16.58 -8.19
C GLN A 122 -14.49 16.13 -6.91
N LEU A 123 -13.80 16.33 -5.78
CA LEU A 123 -14.31 15.92 -4.47
C LEU A 123 -14.57 17.14 -3.56
N SER A 124 -14.44 18.37 -4.07
CA SER A 124 -14.48 19.63 -3.31
C SER A 124 -15.82 19.90 -2.62
N GLU A 125 -16.89 19.22 -3.02
CA GLU A 125 -18.26 19.41 -2.51
C GLU A 125 -18.84 18.16 -1.82
N LEU A 126 -18.00 17.18 -1.46
CA LEU A 126 -18.50 15.98 -0.77
C LEU A 126 -18.94 16.31 0.67
N ASP A 127 -20.19 16.75 0.82
CA ASP A 127 -20.93 16.72 2.08
C ASP A 127 -21.29 15.26 2.40
N LEU A 128 -20.29 14.54 2.93
CA LEU A 128 -20.44 13.17 3.40
C LEU A 128 -21.09 13.11 4.80
N ALA A 129 -21.52 14.25 5.34
CA ALA A 129 -22.21 14.36 6.64
C ALA A 129 -23.74 14.55 6.46
N GLY A 130 -24.20 15.05 5.31
CA GLY A 130 -25.60 15.33 5.03
C GLY A 130 -26.32 14.24 4.24
N GLY A 131 -27.39 13.66 4.82
CA GLY A 131 -28.26 12.68 4.17
C GLY A 131 -29.14 13.22 3.02
N LYS A 132 -28.77 14.31 2.35
CA LYS A 132 -29.53 14.84 1.21
C LYS A 132 -28.95 14.33 -0.10
N ARG A 133 -29.67 13.40 -0.73
CA ARG A 133 -29.54 13.03 -2.14
C ARG A 133 -30.26 14.07 -2.99
N ASP A 134 -29.73 15.29 -3.09
CA ASP A 134 -30.19 16.18 -4.15
C ASP A 134 -29.49 15.78 -5.44
N GLY A 135 -30.28 15.52 -6.48
CA GLY A 135 -29.92 14.74 -7.67
C GLY A 135 -28.89 15.36 -8.62
N GLN A 136 -28.07 16.32 -8.18
CA GLN A 136 -27.01 16.92 -8.99
C GLN A 136 -25.85 17.38 -8.11
N ARG A 137 -24.80 16.55 -8.03
CA ARG A 137 -23.42 16.86 -8.43
C ARG A 137 -22.54 15.63 -8.19
N GLY A 138 -22.24 14.93 -9.28
CA GLY A 138 -21.27 13.84 -9.31
C GLY A 138 -19.91 14.35 -8.85
N GLY A 139 -19.21 13.52 -8.08
CA GLY A 139 -17.86 13.78 -7.63
C GLY A 139 -17.06 12.49 -7.68
N GLY A 140 -15.76 12.62 -7.89
CA GLY A 140 -14.93 11.45 -8.13
C GLY A 140 -13.49 11.78 -8.46
N VAL A 141 -12.77 10.73 -8.85
CA VAL A 141 -11.39 10.78 -9.31
C VAL A 141 -11.30 10.03 -10.64
N LEU A 142 -10.66 10.64 -11.62
CA LEU A 142 -10.28 10.00 -12.88
C LEU A 142 -8.77 10.15 -13.04
N LEU A 143 -8.07 9.03 -13.19
CA LEU A 143 -6.65 8.96 -13.49
C LEU A 143 -6.48 8.31 -14.86
N LEU A 144 -5.76 9.00 -15.75
CA LEU A 144 -5.19 8.43 -16.97
C LEU A 144 -3.70 8.28 -16.75
N LEU A 145 -3.22 7.05 -16.73
CA LEU A 145 -1.85 6.69 -16.41
C LEU A 145 -1.20 6.02 -17.63
N GLU A 146 0.12 6.07 -17.75
CA GLU A 146 0.82 5.21 -18.70
C GLU A 146 0.60 3.73 -18.36
N SER A 147 0.67 2.86 -19.37
CA SER A 147 0.60 1.42 -19.11
C SER A 147 1.95 0.86 -18.69
N ALA A 148 1.98 0.03 -17.65
CA ALA A 148 3.17 -0.66 -17.16
C ALA A 148 3.60 -1.82 -18.10
N GLU A 149 3.85 -1.53 -19.37
CA GLU A 149 4.30 -2.54 -20.34
C GLU A 149 5.70 -3.06 -19.97
N GLY A 150 5.91 -4.37 -20.12
CA GLY A 150 7.15 -5.03 -19.70
C GLY A 150 7.24 -5.39 -18.21
N PHE A 151 6.18 -5.12 -17.44
CA PHE A 151 6.07 -5.51 -16.04
C PHE A 151 4.99 -6.56 -15.83
N ASP A 152 5.15 -7.33 -14.75
CA ASP A 152 4.18 -8.29 -14.21
C ASP A 152 3.96 -8.02 -12.71
N GLN A 153 2.87 -8.57 -12.16
CA GLN A 153 2.65 -8.62 -10.73
C GLN A 153 2.60 -10.08 -10.29
N ALA A 154 3.18 -10.38 -9.14
CA ALA A 154 3.21 -11.73 -8.58
C ALA A 154 2.78 -11.69 -7.11
N SER A 155 2.18 -12.78 -6.62
CA SER A 155 1.79 -12.94 -5.23
C SER A 155 1.51 -14.42 -4.97
N PRO A 156 2.27 -15.11 -4.10
CA PRO A 156 3.39 -14.60 -3.31
C PRO A 156 4.63 -14.26 -4.15
N LEU A 157 5.57 -13.53 -3.55
CA LEU A 157 6.85 -13.19 -4.16
C LEU A 157 7.94 -14.21 -3.82
N THR A 158 8.76 -14.53 -4.82
CA THR A 158 10.05 -15.20 -4.60
C THR A 158 11.04 -14.24 -3.90
N ARG A 159 12.14 -14.78 -3.35
CA ARG A 159 13.18 -13.96 -2.71
C ARG A 159 13.74 -12.87 -3.63
N ALA A 160 14.07 -13.21 -4.87
CA ALA A 160 14.60 -12.25 -5.85
C ALA A 160 13.58 -11.15 -6.19
N GLN A 161 12.29 -11.51 -6.30
CA GLN A 161 11.23 -10.54 -6.54
C GLN A 161 11.02 -9.62 -5.31
N ALA A 162 11.10 -10.17 -4.09
CA ALA A 162 11.04 -9.38 -2.86
C ALA A 162 12.22 -8.40 -2.77
N GLN A 163 13.44 -8.82 -3.10
CA GLN A 163 14.61 -7.93 -3.19
C GLN A 163 14.40 -6.81 -4.22
N CYS A 164 13.84 -7.13 -5.38
CA CYS A 164 13.52 -6.13 -6.41
C CYS A 164 12.47 -5.12 -5.93
N ALA A 165 11.40 -5.60 -5.29
CA ALA A 165 10.35 -4.77 -4.69
C ALA A 165 10.92 -3.83 -3.61
N LEU A 166 11.71 -4.38 -2.68
CA LEU A 166 12.37 -3.61 -1.63
C LEU A 166 13.35 -2.57 -2.19
N ALA A 167 14.07 -2.87 -3.26
CA ALA A 167 14.92 -1.89 -3.93
C ALA A 167 14.11 -0.76 -4.57
N GLY A 168 12.91 -1.04 -5.10
CA GLY A 168 11.98 -0.01 -5.58
C GLY A 168 11.43 0.88 -4.46
N LEU A 169 11.06 0.29 -3.32
CA LEU A 169 10.64 1.05 -2.13
C LEU A 169 11.79 1.89 -1.56
N ALA A 170 13.01 1.36 -1.53
CA ALA A 170 14.19 2.11 -1.11
C ALA A 170 14.44 3.35 -1.98
N GLN A 171 14.15 3.28 -3.29
CA GLN A 171 14.23 4.45 -4.18
C GLN A 171 13.18 5.50 -3.83
N LEU A 172 11.93 5.08 -3.64
CA LEU A 172 10.85 5.96 -3.22
C LEU A 172 11.23 6.70 -1.92
N HIS A 173 11.73 5.96 -0.93
CA HIS A 173 12.09 6.52 0.36
C HIS A 173 13.32 7.44 0.28
N ALA A 174 14.37 7.04 -0.45
CA ALA A 174 15.56 7.87 -0.64
C ALA A 174 15.23 9.22 -1.27
N ALA A 175 14.30 9.25 -2.22
CA ALA A 175 13.94 10.46 -2.96
C ALA A 175 13.20 11.51 -2.12
N ALA A 176 12.60 11.13 -1.00
CA ALA A 176 11.92 12.05 -0.07
C ALA A 176 12.64 12.18 1.28
N TRP A 177 13.81 11.56 1.43
CA TRP A 177 14.52 11.43 2.70
C TRP A 177 14.87 12.79 3.31
N GLU A 178 14.28 13.10 4.46
CA GLU A 178 14.49 14.33 5.25
C GLU A 178 14.30 15.64 4.47
N ASP A 179 13.63 15.60 3.32
CA ASP A 179 13.32 16.79 2.54
C ASP A 179 12.16 17.56 3.19
N ARG A 180 12.49 18.47 4.09
CA ARG A 180 11.51 19.24 4.87
C ARG A 180 10.46 19.96 4.02
N ALA A 181 10.83 20.43 2.83
CA ALA A 181 9.88 21.14 1.96
C ALA A 181 8.86 20.16 1.39
N LEU A 182 9.34 19.06 0.80
CA LEU A 182 8.49 18.01 0.24
C LEU A 182 7.64 17.33 1.32
N LEU A 183 8.24 17.02 2.48
CA LEU A 183 7.56 16.38 3.60
C LEU A 183 6.51 17.28 4.24
N ARG A 184 6.74 18.60 4.31
CA ARG A 184 5.70 19.55 4.77
C ARG A 184 4.51 19.57 3.83
N GLN A 185 4.76 19.56 2.52
CA GLN A 185 3.69 19.47 1.53
C GLN A 185 2.95 18.12 1.66
N ALA A 186 3.68 17.01 1.79
CA ALA A 186 3.10 15.68 1.98
C ALA A 186 2.18 15.63 3.21
N ALA A 187 2.64 16.16 4.35
CA ALA A 187 1.88 16.19 5.59
C ALA A 187 0.55 16.99 5.49
N ILE A 188 0.48 17.97 4.59
CA ILE A 188 -0.73 18.78 4.36
C ILE A 188 -1.64 18.17 3.30
N ARG A 189 -1.06 17.53 2.28
CA ARG A 189 -1.77 17.18 1.03
C ARG A 189 -2.13 15.71 0.92
N LEU A 190 -1.37 14.81 1.55
CA LEU A 190 -1.50 13.36 1.43
C LEU A 190 -2.14 12.72 2.67
N HIS A 191 -2.03 11.40 2.84
CA HIS A 191 -2.69 10.68 3.92
C HIS A 191 -2.18 11.14 5.29
N GLU A 192 -3.11 11.53 6.17
CA GLU A 192 -2.80 11.98 7.52
C GLU A 192 -2.31 10.79 8.39
N GLY A 193 -1.57 11.09 9.47
CA GLY A 193 -1.37 10.12 10.55
C GLY A 193 -0.34 9.02 10.32
N GLY A 194 0.74 9.29 9.59
CA GLY A 194 1.91 8.38 9.52
C GLY A 194 2.05 7.59 8.21
N GLY A 195 1.26 7.93 7.18
CA GLY A 195 1.42 7.38 5.84
C GLY A 195 1.13 5.88 5.75
N THR A 196 0.42 5.29 6.71
CA THR A 196 -0.09 3.91 6.63
C THR A 196 -1.55 3.86 7.05
N TRP A 197 -2.37 3.09 6.33
CA TRP A 197 -3.81 3.01 6.61
C TRP A 197 -4.15 2.26 7.90
N TRP A 198 -3.17 1.54 8.45
CA TRP A 198 -3.30 0.75 9.67
C TRP A 198 -2.89 1.47 10.95
N ALA A 199 -2.28 2.65 10.86
CA ALA A 199 -1.76 3.38 12.01
C ALA A 199 -2.81 3.53 13.13
N LEU A 200 -2.37 3.33 14.38
CA LEU A 200 -3.27 3.34 15.56
C LEU A 200 -4.12 4.61 15.63
N ARG A 201 -3.53 5.78 15.33
CA ARG A 201 -4.20 7.08 15.35
C ARG A 201 -5.43 7.12 14.43
N GLN A 202 -5.41 6.37 13.32
CA GLN A 202 -6.50 6.32 12.36
C GLN A 202 -7.59 5.31 12.71
N ARG A 203 -7.21 4.25 13.45
CA ARG A 203 -8.10 3.11 13.71
C ARG A 203 -8.73 3.12 15.11
N GLY A 204 -8.14 3.89 16.03
CA GLY A 204 -8.58 3.97 17.41
C GLY A 204 -8.19 2.74 18.24
N THR A 205 -8.61 2.73 19.50
CA THR A 205 -8.18 1.73 20.49
C THR A 205 -9.09 0.50 20.56
N GLU A 206 -10.26 0.51 19.90
CA GLU A 206 -11.19 -0.64 19.90
C GLU A 206 -10.53 -1.95 19.43
N GLU A 207 -9.56 -1.84 18.51
CA GLU A 207 -8.83 -2.98 17.98
C GLU A 207 -8.08 -3.72 19.08
N MET A 208 -7.60 -3.01 20.11
CA MET A 208 -6.88 -3.61 21.23
C MET A 208 -7.80 -4.52 22.05
N THR A 209 -9.03 -4.06 22.32
CA THR A 209 -10.05 -4.87 23.00
C THR A 209 -10.44 -6.10 22.18
N ARG A 210 -10.55 -5.97 20.85
CA ARG A 210 -10.92 -7.08 19.96
C ARG A 210 -9.88 -8.20 19.94
N MET A 211 -8.58 -7.88 20.05
CA MET A 211 -7.51 -8.89 20.07
C MET A 211 -7.74 -9.93 21.16
N HIS A 212 -8.16 -9.54 22.37
CA HIS A 212 -8.40 -10.48 23.48
C HIS A 212 -9.54 -11.47 23.19
N THR A 213 -10.48 -11.12 22.29
CA THR A 213 -11.58 -12.00 21.91
C THR A 213 -11.20 -12.93 20.76
N ILE A 214 -10.42 -12.43 19.80
CA ILE A 214 -10.03 -13.17 18.60
C ILE A 214 -8.87 -14.13 18.88
N TRP A 215 -7.88 -13.69 19.64
CA TRP A 215 -6.61 -14.40 19.81
C TRP A 215 -6.74 -15.81 20.40
N PRO A 216 -7.57 -16.07 21.44
CA PRO A 216 -7.74 -17.44 21.94
C PRO A 216 -8.29 -18.41 20.88
N ARG A 217 -9.10 -17.92 19.93
CA ARG A 217 -9.61 -18.75 18.83
C ARG A 217 -8.52 -19.10 17.84
N PHE A 218 -7.65 -18.14 17.51
CA PHE A 218 -6.48 -18.39 16.69
C PHE A 218 -5.58 -19.45 17.34
N LEU A 219 -5.24 -19.30 18.62
CA LEU A 219 -4.40 -20.28 19.34
C LEU A 219 -5.02 -21.68 19.30
N SER A 220 -6.32 -21.79 19.56
CA SER A 220 -7.03 -23.07 19.49
C SER A 220 -7.01 -23.67 18.09
N ALA A 221 -7.27 -22.88 17.05
CA ALA A 221 -7.33 -23.34 15.67
C ALA A 221 -5.97 -23.79 15.11
N PHE A 222 -4.86 -23.32 15.69
CA PHE A 222 -3.49 -23.65 15.27
C PHE A 222 -2.74 -24.57 16.24
N ALA A 223 -3.36 -24.98 17.35
CA ALA A 223 -2.71 -25.76 18.41
C ALA A 223 -2.16 -27.10 17.94
N GLU A 224 -2.87 -27.81 17.06
CA GLU A 224 -2.41 -29.09 16.51
C GLU A 224 -1.24 -28.91 15.54
N MET A 225 -1.23 -27.81 14.77
CA MET A 225 -0.21 -27.54 13.77
C MET A 225 1.10 -27.04 14.38
N ALA A 226 1.02 -26.20 15.41
CA ALA A 226 2.19 -25.54 16.00
C ALA A 226 2.11 -25.48 17.54
N PRO A 227 2.04 -26.63 18.23
CA PRO A 227 1.78 -26.69 19.67
C PRO A 227 2.84 -25.93 20.49
N GLU A 228 4.11 -26.00 20.10
CA GLU A 228 5.22 -25.31 20.77
C GLU A 228 5.13 -23.77 20.64
N VAL A 229 4.54 -23.28 19.55
CA VAL A 229 4.33 -21.84 19.34
C VAL A 229 3.09 -21.39 20.11
N THR A 230 1.96 -22.07 19.93
CA THR A 230 0.67 -21.66 20.51
C THR A 230 0.59 -21.82 22.02
N SER A 231 1.44 -22.67 22.63
CA SER A 231 1.50 -22.85 24.08
C SER A 231 2.50 -21.92 24.78
N ARG A 232 3.37 -21.23 24.04
CA ARG A 232 4.42 -20.37 24.62
C ARG A 232 3.79 -19.19 25.37
N PRO A 233 4.16 -18.92 26.64
CA PRO A 233 3.57 -17.83 27.43
C PRO A 233 3.69 -16.43 26.78
N SER A 234 4.79 -16.16 26.07
CA SER A 234 5.00 -14.89 25.38
C SER A 234 4.09 -14.72 24.15
N ILE A 235 3.69 -15.82 23.51
CA ILE A 235 2.77 -15.88 22.37
C ILE A 235 1.32 -15.78 22.86
N THR A 236 0.97 -16.52 23.92
CA THR A 236 -0.40 -16.50 24.48
C THR A 236 -0.77 -15.12 25.01
N SER A 237 0.20 -14.36 25.51
CA SER A 237 0.05 -12.99 26.02
C SER A 237 0.27 -11.88 24.99
N LEU A 238 0.35 -12.20 23.68
CA LEU A 238 0.54 -11.20 22.63
C LEU A 238 -0.48 -10.05 22.65
N PRO A 239 -1.80 -10.28 22.84
CA PRO A 239 -2.76 -9.20 22.92
C PRO A 239 -2.43 -8.19 24.02
N GLU A 240 -2.08 -8.67 25.22
CA GLU A 240 -1.72 -7.82 26.37
C GLU A 240 -0.44 -7.04 26.10
N ARG A 241 0.58 -7.70 25.52
CA ARG A 241 1.88 -7.09 25.20
C ARG A 241 1.75 -6.01 24.13
N LEU A 242 1.05 -6.31 23.04
CA LEU A 242 0.76 -5.35 21.97
C LEU A 242 -0.08 -4.19 22.50
N ALA A 243 -1.15 -4.47 23.25
CA ALA A 243 -2.01 -3.44 23.81
C ALA A 243 -1.22 -2.48 24.73
N ARG A 244 -0.34 -3.01 25.58
CA ARG A 244 0.49 -2.20 26.46
C ARG A 244 1.43 -1.26 25.69
N LEU A 245 2.07 -1.76 24.63
CA LEU A 245 3.08 -0.98 23.89
C LEU A 245 2.50 -0.10 22.78
N ALA A 246 1.29 -0.38 22.28
CA ALA A 246 0.76 0.28 21.09
C ALA A 246 0.75 1.82 21.16
N PRO A 247 0.39 2.49 22.27
CA PRO A 247 0.45 3.96 22.34
C PRO A 247 1.87 4.51 22.18
N TRP A 248 2.86 3.83 22.77
CA TRP A 248 4.27 4.19 22.65
C TRP A 248 4.80 3.92 21.24
N ILE A 249 4.55 2.73 20.69
CA ILE A 249 4.93 2.37 19.31
C ILE A 249 4.34 3.38 18.31
N ALA A 250 3.07 3.73 18.47
CA ALA A 250 2.40 4.70 17.61
C ALA A 250 3.06 6.09 17.70
N THR A 251 3.53 6.48 18.88
CA THR A 251 4.28 7.74 19.07
C THR A 251 5.62 7.67 18.35
N GLU A 252 6.38 6.60 18.54
CA GLU A 252 7.69 6.39 17.90
C GLU A 252 7.59 6.32 16.36
N LEU A 253 6.51 5.77 15.82
CA LEU A 253 6.27 5.70 14.37
C LEU A 253 5.61 6.96 13.77
N THR A 254 5.22 7.92 14.60
CA THR A 254 4.66 9.19 14.10
C THR A 254 5.80 10.13 13.72
N ALA A 255 6.20 10.09 12.45
CA ALA A 255 7.19 11.01 11.91
C ALA A 255 6.65 12.45 11.86
N ALA A 256 7.42 13.38 12.43
CA ALA A 256 7.26 14.82 12.17
C ALA A 256 8.07 15.21 10.92
N VAL A 257 7.75 16.37 10.32
CA VAL A 257 8.46 16.87 9.12
C VAL A 257 9.96 17.05 9.39
N GLU A 258 10.30 17.44 10.62
CA GLU A 258 11.68 17.68 11.06
C GLU A 258 12.30 16.46 11.75
N ALA A 259 11.58 15.34 11.87
CA ALA A 259 12.11 14.15 12.51
C ALA A 259 13.25 13.55 11.68
N PRO A 260 14.37 13.13 12.31
CA PRO A 260 15.40 12.35 11.64
C PRO A 260 14.78 11.14 10.95
N PHE A 261 15.27 10.81 9.76
CA PHE A 261 14.90 9.64 8.97
C PHE A 261 13.47 9.67 8.41
N ALA A 262 12.75 10.79 8.59
CA ALA A 262 11.43 10.96 8.01
C ALA A 262 11.50 10.92 6.47
N THR A 263 10.52 10.27 5.86
CA THR A 263 10.40 10.12 4.41
C THR A 263 8.93 10.08 4.02
N MET A 264 8.64 10.08 2.72
CA MET A 264 7.37 9.56 2.21
C MET A 264 7.40 8.03 2.24
N VAL A 265 6.28 7.43 2.63
CA VAL A 265 6.01 5.98 2.58
C VAL A 265 4.80 5.73 1.68
N HIS A 266 4.77 4.59 1.01
CA HIS A 266 3.66 4.13 0.18
C HIS A 266 2.40 3.86 0.98
N GLY A 267 2.53 3.20 2.14
CA GLY A 267 1.43 2.97 3.06
C GLY A 267 0.51 1.79 2.77
N ASP A 268 0.75 1.07 1.67
CA ASP A 268 0.12 -0.22 1.32
C ASP A 268 0.92 -0.97 0.23
N PRO A 269 2.24 -1.18 0.40
CA PRO A 269 3.08 -1.81 -0.63
C PRO A 269 2.89 -3.34 -0.65
N LYS A 270 1.65 -3.81 -0.77
CA LYS A 270 1.36 -5.24 -0.98
C LYS A 270 1.85 -5.69 -2.36
N ALA A 271 2.00 -7.00 -2.55
CA ALA A 271 2.49 -7.56 -3.80
C ALA A 271 1.68 -7.11 -5.04
N ALA A 272 0.36 -7.01 -4.91
CA ALA A 272 -0.55 -6.53 -5.96
C ALA A 272 -0.44 -5.01 -6.26
N ASN A 273 0.36 -4.28 -5.50
CA ASN A 273 0.62 -2.85 -5.67
C ASN A 273 2.06 -2.59 -6.15
N ILE A 274 2.77 -3.63 -6.58
CA ILE A 274 4.14 -3.52 -7.09
C ILE A 274 4.26 -4.26 -8.41
N PHE A 275 4.68 -3.53 -9.44
CA PHE A 275 5.05 -4.09 -10.74
C PHE A 275 6.53 -4.50 -10.72
N LEU A 276 6.81 -5.71 -11.19
CA LEU A 276 8.13 -6.32 -11.28
C LEU A 276 8.53 -6.46 -12.75
N PRO A 277 9.79 -6.16 -13.12
CA PRO A 277 10.24 -6.27 -14.52
C PRO A 277 10.21 -7.74 -15.01
N ARG A 278 9.67 -7.98 -16.22
CA ARG A 278 9.60 -9.32 -16.84
C ARG A 278 10.96 -9.95 -17.12
N ARG A 279 11.92 -9.14 -17.56
CA ARG A 279 13.28 -9.57 -17.87
C ARG A 279 14.24 -8.98 -16.86
N ALA A 280 14.67 -9.80 -15.92
CA ALA A 280 15.89 -9.55 -15.17
C ALA A 280 17.07 -9.96 -16.08
N GLY A 281 17.84 -9.01 -16.60
CA GLY A 281 18.97 -9.40 -17.45
C GLY A 281 19.85 -8.29 -18.01
N ASP A 282 19.29 -7.22 -18.55
CA ASP A 282 20.08 -6.38 -19.48
C ASP A 282 20.38 -4.97 -18.93
N GLY A 283 20.25 -4.78 -17.61
CA GLY A 283 20.62 -3.55 -16.90
C GLY A 283 19.46 -2.76 -16.27
N GLY A 284 18.90 -3.25 -15.15
CA GLY A 284 18.34 -2.32 -14.15
C GLY A 284 16.86 -1.95 -14.24
N GLY A 285 15.98 -2.89 -14.61
CA GLY A 285 14.56 -2.71 -14.30
C GLY A 285 14.35 -2.70 -12.77
N THR A 286 13.82 -1.62 -12.24
CA THR A 286 13.47 -1.49 -10.81
C THR A 286 11.98 -1.73 -10.64
N ALA A 287 11.57 -2.28 -9.51
CA ALA A 287 10.16 -2.44 -9.24
C ALA A 287 9.44 -1.08 -9.23
N VAL A 288 8.20 -1.06 -9.73
CA VAL A 288 7.39 0.15 -9.85
C VAL A 288 6.20 0.04 -8.88
N PRO A 289 6.22 0.76 -7.75
CA PRO A 289 5.07 0.83 -6.87
C PRO A 289 3.91 1.60 -7.52
N VAL A 290 2.68 1.18 -7.25
CA VAL A 290 1.42 1.76 -7.75
C VAL A 290 0.35 1.74 -6.66
N ASP A 291 -0.78 2.41 -6.89
CA ASP A 291 -1.90 2.48 -5.93
C ASP A 291 -1.54 3.24 -4.63
N PHE A 292 -1.20 4.52 -4.80
CA PHE A 292 -0.76 5.43 -3.74
C PHE A 292 -1.91 6.01 -2.91
N GLN A 293 -2.95 5.23 -2.64
CA GLN A 293 -4.14 5.67 -1.89
C GLN A 293 -3.83 6.04 -0.43
N TRP A 294 -2.74 5.51 0.10
CA TRP A 294 -2.37 5.65 1.52
C TRP A 294 -1.02 6.32 1.74
N VAL A 295 -0.41 6.83 0.65
CA VAL A 295 0.90 7.47 0.69
C VAL A 295 0.91 8.66 1.64
N GLY A 296 1.99 8.83 2.38
CA GLY A 296 2.11 9.93 3.34
C GLY A 296 3.47 10.01 4.00
N LEU A 297 3.58 10.89 4.99
CA LEU A 297 4.78 11.07 5.82
C LEU A 297 4.93 9.89 6.80
N GLY A 298 6.11 9.27 6.87
CA GLY A 298 6.39 8.17 7.79
C GLY A 298 7.85 7.72 7.79
N PHE A 299 8.11 6.53 8.32
CA PHE A 299 9.42 5.87 8.26
C PHE A 299 9.38 4.71 7.28
N GLY A 300 10.39 4.61 6.41
CA GLY A 300 10.43 3.61 5.33
C GLY A 300 10.27 2.16 5.80
N MET A 301 10.65 1.84 7.04
CA MET A 301 10.49 0.50 7.59
C MET A 301 9.04 0.07 7.83
N SER A 302 8.09 1.01 7.91
CA SER A 302 6.66 0.69 7.90
C SER A 302 6.25 -0.05 6.64
N ASP A 303 6.74 0.40 5.49
CA ASP A 303 6.50 -0.25 4.21
C ASP A 303 7.25 -1.59 4.11
N VAL A 304 8.49 -1.67 4.60
CA VAL A 304 9.29 -2.92 4.56
C VAL A 304 8.63 -4.02 5.40
N ALA A 305 8.25 -3.73 6.65
CA ALA A 305 7.62 -4.71 7.54
C ALA A 305 6.26 -5.17 7.00
N TYR A 306 5.47 -4.24 6.45
CA TYR A 306 4.21 -4.57 5.80
C TYR A 306 4.43 -5.45 4.57
N HIS A 307 5.32 -5.04 3.66
CA HIS A 307 5.60 -5.76 2.42
C HIS A 307 6.05 -7.19 2.69
N LEU A 308 7.05 -7.38 3.57
CA LEU A 308 7.57 -8.71 3.89
C LEU A 308 6.51 -9.60 4.53
N SER A 309 5.65 -9.05 5.40
CA SER A 309 4.57 -9.80 6.04
C SER A 309 3.40 -10.08 5.09
N HIS A 310 3.17 -9.25 4.09
CA HIS A 310 2.03 -9.38 3.19
C HIS A 310 2.35 -10.20 1.92
N ALA A 311 3.59 -10.14 1.44
CA ALA A 311 3.94 -10.58 0.09
C ALA A 311 4.84 -11.82 0.03
N VAL A 312 5.57 -12.16 1.09
CA VAL A 312 6.67 -13.15 1.03
C VAL A 312 6.35 -14.37 1.90
N LEU A 313 6.46 -15.57 1.32
CA LEU A 313 6.28 -16.82 2.08
C LEU A 313 7.46 -17.11 3.01
N PRO A 314 7.27 -17.86 4.12
CA PRO A 314 8.33 -18.22 5.05
C PRO A 314 9.58 -18.80 4.39
N ASP A 315 9.44 -19.73 3.45
CA ASP A 315 10.58 -20.35 2.77
C ASP A 315 11.48 -19.31 2.07
N ALA A 316 10.87 -18.28 1.46
CA ALA A 316 11.61 -17.19 0.82
C ALA A 316 12.16 -16.17 1.83
N LEU A 317 11.46 -15.96 2.95
CA LEU A 317 11.93 -15.17 4.08
C LEU A 317 13.12 -15.84 4.79
N GLU A 318 13.21 -17.16 4.82
CA GLU A 318 14.22 -17.92 5.58
C GLU A 318 15.42 -18.34 4.72
N ALA A 319 15.26 -18.43 3.40
CA ALA A 319 16.36 -18.76 2.49
C ALA A 319 17.52 -17.77 2.56
N GLY A 320 18.75 -18.23 2.32
CA GLY A 320 19.95 -17.42 2.07
C GLY A 320 20.12 -16.23 3.03
N GLY A 321 20.37 -16.46 4.31
CA GLY A 321 20.58 -15.38 5.31
C GLY A 321 19.29 -14.81 5.91
N GLY A 322 18.14 -15.27 5.45
CA GLY A 322 16.86 -15.02 6.09
C GLY A 322 16.30 -13.61 5.83
N GLU A 323 15.39 -13.19 6.72
CA GLU A 323 14.67 -11.93 6.67
C GLU A 323 15.60 -10.74 6.93
N ALA A 324 16.58 -10.93 7.82
CA ALA A 324 17.59 -9.93 8.14
C ALA A 324 18.37 -9.50 6.89
N GLU A 325 18.68 -10.43 5.99
CA GLU A 325 19.38 -10.11 4.74
C GLU A 325 18.49 -9.34 3.74
N LEU A 326 17.18 -9.59 3.71
CA LEU A 326 16.24 -8.79 2.91
C LEU A 326 16.17 -7.35 3.42
N VAL A 327 16.07 -7.18 4.74
CA VAL A 327 16.08 -5.85 5.39
C VAL A 327 17.44 -5.16 5.15
N ALA A 328 18.56 -5.88 5.26
CA ALA A 328 19.88 -5.35 4.96
C ALA A 328 20.02 -4.94 3.48
N GLY A 329 19.46 -5.71 2.55
CA GLY A 329 19.41 -5.38 1.13
C GLY A 329 18.62 -4.09 0.86
N TYR A 330 17.47 -3.91 1.52
CA TYR A 330 16.74 -2.65 1.51
C TYR A 330 17.61 -1.48 2.04
N CYS A 331 18.26 -1.65 3.20
CA CYS A 331 19.11 -0.62 3.80
C CYS A 331 20.29 -0.25 2.90
N ALA A 332 20.93 -1.23 2.26
CA ALA A 332 22.01 -0.99 1.30
C ALA A 332 21.51 -0.20 0.08
N ALA A 333 20.36 -0.59 -0.49
CA ALA A 333 19.74 0.12 -1.60
C ALA A 333 19.36 1.57 -1.23
N LEU A 334 18.81 1.78 -0.04
CA LEU A 334 18.47 3.10 0.51
C LEU A 334 19.73 3.96 0.67
N ARG A 335 20.70 3.50 1.47
CA ARG A 335 21.93 4.24 1.79
C ARG A 335 22.75 4.59 0.56
N SER A 336 22.76 3.74 -0.47
CA SER A 336 23.44 4.03 -1.74
C SER A 336 22.94 5.28 -2.47
N ARG A 337 21.76 5.80 -2.08
CA ARG A 337 21.11 6.98 -2.67
C ARG A 337 21.03 8.17 -1.73
N LEU A 338 21.46 8.00 -0.49
CA LEU A 338 21.45 9.07 0.50
C LEU A 338 22.79 9.84 0.46
N PRO A 339 22.80 11.13 0.86
CA PRO A 339 24.04 11.82 1.18
C PRO A 339 24.85 11.04 2.22
N THR A 340 26.19 11.06 2.13
CA THR A 340 27.08 10.26 2.99
C THR A 340 26.79 10.40 4.48
N ALA A 341 26.50 11.61 4.96
CA ALA A 341 26.17 11.85 6.36
C ALA A 341 24.84 11.17 6.78
N ALA A 342 23.80 11.26 5.93
CA ALA A 342 22.51 10.61 6.20
C ALA A 342 22.61 9.09 6.13
N ALA A 343 23.37 8.57 5.16
CA ALA A 343 23.66 7.14 5.02
C ALA A 343 24.38 6.58 6.26
N ALA A 344 25.33 7.33 6.82
CA ALA A 344 26.06 6.96 8.03
C ALA A 344 25.19 7.06 9.30
N ALA A 345 24.27 8.02 9.36
CA ALA A 345 23.38 8.22 10.50
C ALA A 345 22.31 7.12 10.63
N TYR A 346 21.79 6.61 9.51
CA TYR A 346 20.78 5.55 9.51
C TYR A 346 21.42 4.16 9.60
N THR A 347 21.94 3.80 10.76
CA THR A 347 22.66 2.53 11.00
C THR A 347 21.74 1.30 10.92
N ASP A 348 22.33 0.09 10.89
CA ASP A 348 21.56 -1.16 10.90
C ASP A 348 20.75 -1.33 12.20
N GLU A 349 21.27 -0.80 13.31
CA GLU A 349 20.58 -0.79 14.60
C GLU A 349 19.32 0.07 14.56
N VAL A 350 19.42 1.31 14.04
CA VAL A 350 18.27 2.21 13.86
C VAL A 350 17.25 1.59 12.91
N ALA A 351 17.72 1.05 11.79
CA ALA A 351 16.88 0.37 10.81
C ALA A 351 16.12 -0.82 11.43
N THR A 352 16.81 -1.65 12.21
CA THR A 352 16.22 -2.81 12.91
C THR A 352 15.22 -2.36 13.98
N TYR A 353 15.50 -1.28 14.70
CA TYR A 353 14.58 -0.70 15.68
C TYR A 353 13.28 -0.24 15.00
N HIS A 354 13.36 0.56 13.94
CA HIS A 354 12.17 0.98 13.18
C HIS A 354 11.40 -0.20 12.59
N TYR A 355 12.12 -1.22 12.10
CA TYR A 355 11.51 -2.43 11.58
C TYR A 355 10.67 -3.17 12.62
N ARG A 356 11.20 -3.34 13.84
CA ARG A 356 10.49 -4.00 14.95
C ARG A 356 9.25 -3.21 15.37
N LEU A 357 9.37 -1.89 15.48
CA LEU A 357 8.23 -1.02 15.76
C LEU A 357 7.13 -1.19 14.69
N ALA A 358 7.51 -1.11 13.41
CA ALA A 358 6.60 -1.25 12.29
C ALA A 358 5.89 -2.62 12.25
N LEU A 359 6.65 -3.70 12.48
CA LEU A 359 6.11 -5.06 12.53
C LEU A 359 5.08 -5.21 13.66
N ALA A 360 5.39 -4.69 14.85
CA ALA A 360 4.48 -4.73 16.00
C ALA A 360 3.21 -3.89 15.80
N ASP A 361 3.32 -2.68 15.22
CA ASP A 361 2.11 -1.87 14.92
C ASP A 361 1.22 -2.54 13.87
N TYR A 362 1.80 -3.17 12.84
CA TYR A 362 1.02 -3.93 11.88
C TYR A 362 0.37 -5.16 12.50
N ALA A 363 1.09 -5.87 13.38
CA ALA A 363 0.57 -7.05 14.09
C ALA A 363 -0.70 -6.75 14.90
N ARG A 364 -0.78 -5.57 15.54
CA ARG A 364 -1.99 -5.12 16.23
C ARG A 364 -3.22 -5.14 15.31
N LEU A 365 -3.08 -4.70 14.05
CA LEU A 365 -4.18 -4.78 13.10
C LEU A 365 -4.50 -6.22 12.69
N VAL A 366 -3.46 -7.03 12.43
CA VAL A 366 -3.63 -8.44 12.03
C VAL A 366 -4.40 -9.23 13.09
N LEU A 367 -3.97 -9.14 14.35
CA LEU A 367 -4.54 -9.88 15.47
C LEU A 367 -5.95 -9.40 15.87
N SER A 368 -6.33 -8.18 15.49
CA SER A 368 -7.64 -7.60 15.83
C SER A 368 -8.70 -7.73 14.73
N ARG A 369 -8.30 -8.05 13.49
CA ARG A 369 -9.22 -8.08 12.35
C ARG A 369 -9.04 -9.28 11.43
N PHE A 370 -7.82 -9.51 10.97
CA PHE A 370 -7.60 -10.42 9.85
C PHE A 370 -7.62 -11.89 10.24
N VAL A 371 -7.43 -12.20 11.52
CA VAL A 371 -7.44 -13.58 12.03
C VAL A 371 -8.74 -13.98 12.75
N THR A 372 -9.83 -13.23 12.54
CA THR A 372 -11.13 -13.46 13.20
C THR A 372 -11.66 -14.89 13.00
N ASP A 373 -11.58 -15.38 11.75
CA ASP A 373 -12.01 -16.72 11.35
C ASP A 373 -10.82 -17.57 10.86
N ALA A 374 -9.63 -17.28 11.38
CA ALA A 374 -8.42 -17.99 10.97
C ALA A 374 -8.45 -19.44 11.42
N ALA A 375 -8.35 -20.35 10.47
CA ALA A 375 -8.15 -21.77 10.67
C ALA A 375 -7.36 -22.33 9.48
N PRO A 376 -6.55 -23.39 9.69
CA PRO A 376 -5.80 -23.99 8.59
C PRO A 376 -6.66 -24.37 7.37
N ALA A 377 -7.86 -24.89 7.60
CA ALA A 377 -8.80 -25.24 6.54
C ALA A 377 -9.35 -23.99 5.78
N ALA A 378 -9.63 -22.90 6.49
CA ALA A 378 -10.09 -21.65 5.89
C ALA A 378 -8.99 -21.01 5.02
N PHE A 379 -7.74 -21.09 5.47
CA PHE A 379 -6.59 -20.60 4.72
C PHE A 379 -6.36 -21.39 3.43
N ALA A 380 -6.42 -22.72 3.49
CA ALA A 380 -6.32 -23.57 2.30
C ALA A 380 -7.38 -23.23 1.22
N ALA A 381 -8.59 -22.84 1.63
CA ALA A 381 -9.65 -22.42 0.69
C ALA A 381 -9.38 -21.04 0.05
N ASN A 382 -8.62 -20.16 0.72
CA ASN A 382 -8.32 -18.82 0.25
C ASN A 382 -7.10 -18.73 -0.68
N ASP A 383 -6.27 -19.77 -0.73
CA ASP A 383 -5.03 -19.76 -1.50
C ASP A 383 -5.24 -19.89 -3.03
N THR A 384 -6.36 -20.48 -3.45
CA THR A 384 -6.66 -20.75 -4.87
C THR A 384 -7.72 -19.83 -5.47
N GLY A 385 -8.22 -18.84 -4.71
CA GLY A 385 -9.30 -17.95 -5.15
C GLY A 385 -8.84 -16.79 -6.04
N PRO A 386 -9.73 -16.18 -6.85
CA PRO A 386 -9.39 -15.04 -7.71
C PRO A 386 -8.96 -13.78 -6.94
N ARG A 387 -9.16 -13.75 -5.61
CA ARG A 387 -8.70 -12.67 -4.73
C ARG A 387 -7.38 -12.98 -4.03
N ALA A 388 -6.82 -14.19 -4.18
CA ALA A 388 -5.64 -14.63 -3.46
C ALA A 388 -4.48 -13.63 -3.60
N ALA A 389 -4.24 -13.10 -4.80
CA ALA A 389 -3.17 -12.11 -5.03
C ALA A 389 -3.31 -10.80 -4.22
N ASN A 390 -4.54 -10.40 -3.89
CA ASN A 390 -4.86 -9.20 -3.10
C ASN A 390 -4.94 -9.46 -1.59
N VAL A 391 -4.78 -10.72 -1.17
CA VAL A 391 -4.85 -11.18 0.21
C VAL A 391 -3.43 -11.47 0.69
N GLY A 392 -3.06 -10.90 1.84
CA GLY A 392 -1.77 -11.09 2.47
C GLY A 392 -1.52 -12.54 2.86
N VAL A 393 -0.29 -12.99 2.61
CA VAL A 393 0.09 -14.39 2.82
C VAL A 393 -0.16 -14.86 4.26
N ILE A 394 0.03 -14.00 5.25
CA ILE A 394 -0.16 -14.30 6.68
C ILE A 394 -1.61 -14.57 7.11
N TYR A 395 -2.61 -14.34 6.25
CA TYR A 395 -4.00 -14.68 6.52
C TYR A 395 -4.65 -15.56 5.43
N ARG A 396 -3.82 -16.22 4.62
CA ARG A 396 -4.23 -17.32 3.71
C ARG A 396 -3.26 -18.49 3.66
N ASN A 397 -2.12 -18.42 4.35
CA ASN A 397 -1.16 -19.50 4.46
C ASN A 397 -0.85 -19.77 5.93
N SER A 398 -1.08 -21.00 6.39
CA SER A 398 -0.99 -21.36 7.80
C SER A 398 0.43 -21.26 8.36
N HIS A 399 1.43 -21.68 7.58
CA HIS A 399 2.83 -21.57 7.97
C HIS A 399 3.25 -20.10 8.07
N ALA A 400 2.83 -19.26 7.12
CA ALA A 400 3.09 -17.83 7.17
C ALA A 400 2.46 -17.15 8.39
N ALA A 401 1.24 -17.54 8.77
CA ALA A 401 0.57 -17.01 9.95
C ALA A 401 1.31 -17.35 11.24
N VAL A 402 1.70 -18.63 11.43
CA VAL A 402 2.47 -19.07 12.60
C VAL A 402 3.82 -18.35 12.65
N ARG A 403 4.53 -18.30 11.52
CA ARG A 403 5.84 -17.63 11.46
C ARG A 403 5.75 -16.13 11.74
N PHE A 404 4.71 -15.46 11.26
CA PHE A 404 4.46 -14.04 11.55
C PHE A 404 4.31 -13.80 13.06
N VAL A 405 3.58 -14.67 13.74
CA VAL A 405 3.36 -14.58 15.19
C VAL A 405 4.67 -14.72 15.96
N GLU A 406 5.55 -15.63 15.56
CA GLU A 406 6.89 -15.74 16.16
C GLU A 406 7.76 -14.50 15.92
N ARG A 407 7.73 -13.94 14.71
CA ARG A 407 8.47 -12.70 14.38
C ARG A 407 8.00 -11.52 15.23
N VAL A 408 6.70 -11.44 15.50
CA VAL A 408 6.11 -10.43 16.37
C VAL A 408 6.51 -10.65 17.83
N ASP A 409 6.49 -11.91 18.31
CA ASP A 409 6.97 -12.28 19.65
C ASP A 409 8.41 -11.82 19.88
N GLU A 410 9.31 -12.13 18.94
CA GLU A 410 10.72 -11.71 18.96
C GLU A 410 10.87 -10.19 18.95
N ALA A 411 10.17 -9.49 18.03
CA ALA A 411 10.22 -8.04 17.94
C ALA A 411 9.76 -7.38 19.25
N LEU A 412 8.67 -7.87 19.85
CA LEU A 412 8.16 -7.35 21.12
C LEU A 412 9.13 -7.62 22.26
N SER A 413 9.77 -8.79 22.33
CA SER A 413 10.76 -9.08 23.38
C SER A 413 11.92 -8.06 23.37
N HIS A 414 12.36 -7.65 22.18
CA HIS A 414 13.37 -6.59 22.06
C HIS A 414 12.84 -5.21 22.44
N LEU A 415 11.63 -4.86 22.00
CA LEU A 415 11.02 -3.56 22.31
C LEU A 415 10.70 -3.42 23.80
N GLU A 416 10.32 -4.50 24.47
CA GLU A 416 10.05 -4.51 25.91
C GLU A 416 11.31 -4.23 26.74
N LEU A 417 12.48 -4.71 26.29
CA LEU A 417 13.76 -4.41 26.95
C LEU A 417 14.19 -2.95 26.77
N GLY A 418 13.81 -2.32 25.65
CA GLY A 418 14.17 -0.93 25.31
C GLY A 418 13.11 0.12 25.66
N SER A 419 11.92 -0.29 26.10
CA SER A 419 10.80 0.63 26.34
C SER A 419 11.06 1.54 27.56
N PRO A 420 10.61 2.82 27.54
CA PRO A 420 10.75 3.72 28.68
C PRO A 420 10.13 3.20 29.99
N SER A 421 9.18 2.26 29.93
CA SER A 421 8.61 1.60 31.12
C SER A 421 9.48 0.48 31.69
N ALA A 422 10.44 -0.07 30.93
CA ALA A 422 11.45 -1.01 31.43
C ALA A 422 12.67 -0.30 32.06
N LEU A 423 12.74 1.02 31.91
CA LEU A 423 13.71 1.91 32.58
C LEU A 423 13.14 2.57 33.85
N ARG A 424 11.95 2.17 34.32
CA ARG A 424 11.34 2.66 35.57
C ARG A 424 11.19 1.57 36.60
#